data_AF-A0A1A0UQ29-F1
#
_entry.id   AF-A0A1A0UQ29-F1
#
_cell.length_a   1.000
_cell.length_b   1.000
_cell.length_c   1.000
_cell.angle_alpha   90.00
_cell.angle_beta   90.00
_cell.angle_gamma   90.00
#
_symmetry.space_group_name_H-M   'P 1'
#
loop_
_entity.id
_entity.type
_entity.pdbx_description
1 polymer ?
#
loop_
_entity_poly.entity_id
_entity_poly.type
_entity_poly.pdbx_seq_one_letter_code
_entity_poly.pdbx_strand_id
1 'polypeptide(L)'
;MTATAPTATTRPDETVRLRPGDLPVRPRPVPVARPEAKTTRLRPVAAPTKPLPKAVSAFDGKTVRLRALELPVVAKVTNTVRERYLNLSAVKKAPTKWDIARLSLVMLLASMPILGISVDVFGLVPQNVTSVVVIALCAVLGALIAFAPHRIDMIMGRGLIAGMVACIVYDAARLFAVHVLGLMGDFIPVMGSFVTGEPGTAGSAAVGYVWRYIGDGGGLGVAFFVVAFALGIDRWKNVYAVLAAVAFAVFPTWAGLMVTVALAPRGEEMMFPLNVATVTITLVGHLIFGLVLGLAFLKAPRGRERSEWPWPPLFESAQAKRVIRAYKRFTHRP
;
A
#
# COMPACT_ATOMS: atom_id res chain seq x y z
N MET A 1 12.62 66.82 -7.04
CA MET A 1 13.02 65.95 -8.16
C MET A 1 12.22 64.67 -8.02
N THR A 2 11.09 64.60 -8.71
CA THR A 2 10.07 63.55 -8.61
C THR A 2 9.87 63.03 -10.03
N ALA A 3 10.26 61.78 -10.26
CA ALA A 3 10.17 61.13 -11.57
C ALA A 3 8.90 60.27 -11.64
N THR A 4 7.95 60.69 -12.46
CA THR A 4 6.73 59.99 -12.83
C THR A 4 7.03 59.05 -14.01
N ALA A 5 6.71 57.76 -13.88
CA ALA A 5 6.77 56.80 -14.96
C ALA A 5 5.42 56.73 -15.71
N PRO A 6 5.39 56.41 -17.01
CA PRO A 6 4.20 56.57 -17.84
C PRO A 6 3.29 55.33 -17.85
N THR A 7 1.99 55.62 -17.93
CA THR A 7 0.85 54.71 -18.07
C THR A 7 0.87 54.00 -19.43
N ALA A 8 0.91 52.66 -19.42
CA ALA A 8 0.72 51.84 -20.61
C ALA A 8 -0.78 51.54 -20.81
N THR A 9 -1.31 51.96 -21.94
CA THR A 9 -2.67 51.67 -22.42
C THR A 9 -2.71 50.30 -23.11
N THR A 10 -3.44 49.35 -22.52
CA THR A 10 -3.75 48.05 -23.12
C THR A 10 -4.87 48.20 -24.16
N ARG A 11 -4.58 47.83 -25.41
CA ARG A 11 -5.59 47.61 -26.46
C ARG A 11 -6.37 46.32 -26.17
N PRO A 12 -7.69 46.27 -26.40
CA PRO A 12 -8.45 45.03 -26.33
C PRO A 12 -8.22 44.17 -27.58
N ASP A 13 -8.00 42.86 -27.35
CA ASP A 13 -7.92 41.84 -28.38
C ASP A 13 -9.24 41.72 -29.15
N GLU A 14 -9.15 41.90 -30.47
CA GLU A 14 -10.24 41.76 -31.42
C GLU A 14 -10.42 40.26 -31.75
N THR A 15 -11.35 39.59 -31.07
CA THR A 15 -11.72 38.20 -31.42
C THR A 15 -12.54 38.18 -32.71
N VAL A 16 -11.89 37.86 -33.83
CA VAL A 16 -12.52 37.61 -35.13
C VAL A 16 -13.34 36.32 -35.05
N ARG A 17 -14.68 36.44 -35.05
CA ARG A 17 -15.61 35.30 -35.24
C ARG A 17 -15.56 34.85 -36.70
N LEU A 18 -14.97 33.69 -36.95
CA LEU A 18 -15.10 32.99 -38.24
C LEU A 18 -16.57 32.58 -38.45
N ARG A 19 -17.12 32.87 -39.64
CA ARG A 19 -18.47 32.48 -40.03
C ARG A 19 -18.54 30.95 -40.23
N PRO A 20 -19.66 30.29 -39.89
CA PRO A 20 -19.88 28.89 -40.21
C PRO A 20 -19.95 28.71 -41.73
N GLY A 21 -18.82 28.36 -42.36
CA GLY A 21 -18.69 28.22 -43.81
C GLY A 21 -17.25 28.09 -44.31
N ASP A 22 -16.28 28.62 -43.57
CA ASP A 22 -14.88 28.72 -44.02
C ASP A 22 -13.96 27.58 -43.52
N LEU A 23 -14.52 26.42 -43.15
CA LEU A 23 -13.71 25.26 -42.79
C LEU A 23 -13.25 24.51 -44.05
N PRO A 24 -11.95 24.21 -44.21
CA PRO A 24 -11.46 23.46 -45.36
C PRO A 24 -12.05 22.04 -45.37
N VAL A 25 -12.61 21.67 -46.52
CA VAL A 25 -13.21 20.36 -46.77
C VAL A 25 -12.15 19.26 -46.62
N ARG A 26 -12.38 18.35 -45.68
CA ARG A 26 -11.54 17.16 -45.45
C ARG A 26 -11.56 16.26 -46.71
N PRO A 27 -10.42 15.95 -47.34
CA PRO A 27 -10.40 15.03 -48.49
C PRO A 27 -10.88 13.64 -48.09
N ARG A 28 -11.76 13.06 -48.91
CA ARG A 28 -12.19 11.65 -48.78
C ARG A 28 -10.98 10.72 -49.00
N PRO A 29 -10.84 9.64 -48.22
CA PRO A 29 -9.78 8.67 -48.43
C PRO A 29 -9.98 7.94 -49.77
N VAL A 30 -8.95 8.00 -50.61
CA VAL A 30 -8.83 7.22 -51.85
C VAL A 30 -8.47 5.77 -51.47
N PRO A 31 -9.12 4.75 -52.06
CA PRO A 31 -8.76 3.36 -51.83
C PRO A 31 -7.39 3.07 -52.46
N VAL A 32 -6.42 2.73 -51.60
CA VAL A 32 -5.10 2.25 -52.03
C VAL A 32 -5.24 0.80 -52.50
N ALA A 33 -5.00 0.58 -53.79
CA ALA A 33 -4.88 -0.76 -54.36
C ALA A 33 -3.65 -1.47 -53.77
N ARG A 34 -3.87 -2.61 -53.11
CA ARG A 34 -2.80 -3.51 -52.64
C ARG A 34 -2.25 -4.30 -53.83
N PRO A 35 -0.93 -4.39 -54.02
CA PRO A 35 -0.36 -5.33 -54.97
C PRO A 35 -0.52 -6.77 -54.46
N GLU A 36 -1.03 -7.64 -55.34
CA GLU A 36 -1.25 -9.06 -55.10
C GLU A 36 0.05 -9.80 -54.79
N ALA A 37 0.11 -10.41 -53.60
CA ALA A 37 1.17 -11.35 -53.27
C ALA A 37 0.89 -12.70 -53.96
N LYS A 38 1.63 -12.95 -55.04
CA LYS A 38 1.60 -14.20 -55.83
C LYS A 38 2.17 -15.35 -54.99
N THR A 39 1.32 -16.14 -54.35
CA THR A 39 1.75 -17.37 -53.65
C THR A 39 1.90 -18.51 -54.64
N THR A 40 3.14 -18.93 -54.88
CA THR A 40 3.47 -20.10 -55.70
C THR A 40 3.25 -21.37 -54.86
N ARG A 41 2.23 -22.15 -55.21
CA ARG A 41 1.94 -23.44 -54.58
C ARG A 41 2.89 -24.50 -55.15
N LEU A 42 3.91 -24.89 -54.39
CA LEU A 42 4.75 -26.03 -54.74
C LEU A 42 4.04 -27.34 -54.38
N ARG A 43 3.88 -28.19 -55.40
CA ARG A 43 3.32 -29.53 -55.37
C ARG A 43 4.33 -30.50 -54.74
N PRO A 44 3.94 -31.43 -53.85
CA PRO A 44 4.87 -32.42 -53.35
C PRO A 44 5.12 -33.49 -54.42
N VAL A 45 6.39 -33.62 -54.83
CA VAL A 45 6.90 -34.76 -55.60
C VAL A 45 7.43 -35.79 -54.60
N ALA A 46 7.07 -37.06 -54.82
CA ALA A 46 7.45 -38.19 -54.00
C ALA A 46 8.94 -38.57 -54.16
N ALA A 47 9.59 -38.80 -53.00
CA ALA A 47 10.73 -39.69 -52.65
C ALA A 47 12.03 -39.67 -53.51
N PRO A 48 13.23 -39.74 -52.88
CA PRO A 48 13.69 -41.01 -52.31
C PRO A 48 14.41 -40.91 -50.94
N THR A 49 14.26 -41.99 -50.18
CA THR A 49 14.82 -42.26 -48.86
C THR A 49 16.35 -42.32 -48.85
N LYS A 50 16.98 -41.43 -48.07
CA LYS A 50 18.26 -41.68 -47.41
C LYS A 50 18.08 -41.49 -45.90
N PRO A 51 18.41 -42.49 -45.06
CA PRO A 51 18.27 -42.36 -43.61
C PRO A 51 19.34 -41.39 -43.10
N LEU A 52 18.91 -40.23 -42.62
CA LEU A 52 19.75 -39.33 -41.82
C LEU A 52 20.00 -39.96 -40.44
N PRO A 53 21.19 -39.76 -39.86
CA PRO A 53 21.55 -40.35 -38.57
C PRO A 53 20.63 -39.88 -37.45
N LYS A 54 20.22 -40.81 -36.58
CA LYS A 54 19.42 -40.57 -35.38
C LYS A 54 20.06 -39.46 -34.54
N ALA A 55 19.41 -38.29 -34.48
CA ALA A 55 19.64 -37.32 -33.44
C ALA A 55 19.25 -37.95 -32.10
N VAL A 56 20.23 -38.13 -31.21
CA VAL A 56 20.02 -38.60 -29.85
C VAL A 56 19.35 -37.47 -29.06
N SER A 57 18.03 -37.40 -29.19
CA SER A 57 17.15 -36.58 -28.37
C SER A 57 16.99 -37.28 -27.02
N ALA A 58 17.85 -36.94 -26.06
CA ALA A 58 17.69 -37.31 -24.65
C ALA A 58 16.70 -36.35 -23.96
N PHE A 59 15.52 -36.15 -24.55
CA PHE A 59 14.42 -35.42 -23.93
C PHE A 59 13.39 -36.43 -23.45
N ASP A 60 13.65 -36.97 -22.27
CA ASP A 60 12.70 -37.79 -21.52
C ASP A 60 11.57 -36.87 -21.02
N GLY A 61 10.32 -37.23 -21.30
CA GLY A 61 9.11 -36.40 -21.14
C GLY A 61 8.68 -36.15 -19.68
N LYS A 62 9.62 -35.88 -18.77
CA LYS A 62 9.34 -35.43 -17.41
C LYS A 62 9.44 -33.92 -17.35
N THR A 63 8.29 -33.26 -17.18
CA THR A 63 8.22 -31.85 -16.79
C THR A 63 8.80 -31.67 -15.39
N VAL A 64 10.11 -31.45 -15.32
CA VAL A 64 10.77 -31.01 -14.08
C VAL A 64 10.33 -29.57 -13.83
N ARG A 65 9.54 -29.35 -12.77
CA ARG A 65 9.38 -28.01 -12.19
C ARG A 65 10.78 -27.50 -11.86
N LEU A 66 11.26 -26.52 -12.61
CA LEU A 66 12.46 -25.77 -12.24
C LEU A 66 12.19 -25.13 -10.87
N ARG A 67 12.78 -25.69 -9.81
CA ARG A 67 12.87 -25.02 -8.51
C ARG A 67 13.57 -23.69 -8.73
N ALA A 68 13.08 -22.67 -8.04
CA ALA A 68 13.72 -21.37 -7.94
C ALA A 68 15.22 -21.56 -7.77
N LEU A 69 16.02 -20.84 -8.57
CA LEU A 69 17.47 -20.76 -8.49
C LEU A 69 17.94 -20.82 -7.02
N GLU A 70 18.41 -21.98 -6.60
CA GLU A 70 19.06 -22.19 -5.30
C GLU A 70 20.44 -21.56 -5.38
N LEU A 71 20.50 -20.23 -5.27
CA LEU A 71 21.74 -19.54 -4.98
C LEU A 71 22.11 -19.90 -3.52
N PRO A 72 23.18 -20.70 -3.29
CA PRO A 72 23.48 -21.25 -1.97
C PRO A 72 23.73 -20.15 -0.92
N VAL A 73 24.14 -18.96 -1.36
CA VAL A 73 24.34 -17.79 -0.49
C VAL A 73 23.01 -17.25 0.05
N VAL A 74 21.96 -17.15 -0.78
CA VAL A 74 20.64 -16.64 -0.37
C VAL A 74 19.95 -17.63 0.58
N ALA A 75 20.06 -18.94 0.29
CA ALA A 75 19.54 -20.00 1.14
C ALA A 75 20.25 -20.05 2.51
N LYS A 76 21.58 -19.86 2.55
CA LYS A 76 22.35 -19.86 3.79
C LYS A 76 22.01 -18.65 4.67
N VAL A 77 21.90 -17.44 4.09
CA VAL A 77 21.53 -16.21 4.82
C VAL A 77 20.09 -16.27 5.36
N THR A 78 19.12 -16.74 4.57
CA THR A 78 17.72 -16.88 5.02
C THR A 78 17.59 -17.91 6.15
N ASN A 79 18.34 -19.01 6.11
CA ASN A 79 18.39 -19.97 7.21
C ASN A 79 18.99 -19.34 8.50
N THR A 80 20.07 -18.56 8.39
CA THR A 80 20.67 -17.90 9.57
C THR A 80 19.77 -16.82 10.19
N VAL A 81 18.99 -16.10 9.37
CA VAL A 81 18.01 -15.12 9.88
C VAL A 81 16.87 -15.85 10.59
N ARG A 82 16.31 -16.90 9.96
CA ARG A 82 15.24 -17.71 10.55
C ARG A 82 15.66 -18.38 11.86
N GLU A 83 16.86 -18.94 11.93
CA GLU A 83 17.41 -19.53 13.16
C GLU A 83 17.57 -18.49 14.29
N ARG A 84 18.03 -17.27 13.96
CA ARG A 84 18.10 -16.17 14.94
C ARG A 84 16.74 -15.84 15.56
N TYR A 85 15.66 -15.87 14.77
CA TYR A 85 14.29 -15.65 15.28
C TYR A 85 13.74 -16.83 16.07
N LEU A 86 14.08 -18.08 15.71
CA LEU A 86 13.66 -19.28 16.44
C LEU A 86 14.27 -19.34 17.85
N ASN A 87 15.54 -18.97 18.01
CA ASN A 87 16.19 -18.95 19.32
C ASN A 87 15.60 -17.88 20.26
N LEU A 88 15.10 -16.78 19.70
CA LEU A 88 14.40 -15.76 20.49
C LEU A 88 13.13 -16.34 21.13
N SER A 89 12.49 -17.37 20.55
CA SER A 89 11.18 -17.95 20.94
C SER A 89 11.05 -18.41 22.41
N ALA A 90 12.18 -18.79 23.03
CA ALA A 90 12.20 -19.47 24.33
C ALA A 90 12.04 -18.55 25.57
N VAL A 91 12.19 -17.23 25.44
CA VAL A 91 12.26 -16.34 26.62
C VAL A 91 10.99 -15.49 26.75
N LYS A 92 10.16 -15.77 27.77
CA LYS A 92 9.01 -14.92 28.17
C LYS A 92 9.46 -13.90 29.22
N LYS A 93 9.94 -12.74 28.78
CA LYS A 93 10.21 -11.57 29.65
C LYS A 93 9.19 -10.47 29.38
N ALA A 94 8.92 -9.64 30.38
CA ALA A 94 8.14 -8.42 30.20
C ALA A 94 8.83 -7.49 29.17
N PRO A 95 8.08 -6.65 28.43
CA PRO A 95 8.68 -5.73 27.46
C PRO A 95 9.64 -4.78 28.18
N THR A 96 10.85 -4.65 27.63
CA THR A 96 11.84 -3.69 28.13
C THR A 96 11.50 -2.28 27.63
N LYS A 97 12.16 -1.25 28.19
CA LYS A 97 12.02 0.14 27.71
C LYS A 97 12.39 0.26 26.22
N TRP A 98 13.38 -0.50 25.76
CA TRP A 98 13.81 -0.54 24.36
C TRP A 98 12.77 -1.19 23.45
N ASP A 99 12.10 -2.24 23.92
CA ASP A 99 11.03 -2.89 23.15
C ASP A 99 9.84 -1.96 22.97
N ILE A 100 9.49 -1.22 24.02
CA ILE A 100 8.43 -0.21 23.98
C ILE A 100 8.84 0.92 23.03
N ALA A 101 10.07 1.42 23.11
CA ALA A 101 10.57 2.46 22.21
C ALA A 101 10.54 2.01 20.75
N ARG A 102 10.95 0.77 20.46
CA ARG A 102 10.88 0.17 19.12
C ARG A 102 9.43 0.06 18.65
N LEU A 103 8.52 -0.42 19.50
CA LEU A 103 7.10 -0.53 19.18
C LEU A 103 6.48 0.85 18.88
N SER A 104 6.81 1.85 19.70
CA SER A 104 6.38 3.24 19.49
C SER A 104 6.92 3.81 18.18
N LEU A 105 8.18 3.55 17.85
CA LEU A 105 8.78 3.96 16.57
C LEU A 105 8.06 3.30 15.39
N VAL A 106 7.78 1.99 15.46
CA VAL A 106 7.03 1.26 14.43
C VAL A 106 5.62 1.83 14.26
N MET A 107 4.90 2.07 15.36
CA MET A 107 3.55 2.64 15.30
C MET A 107 3.55 4.09 14.77
N LEU A 108 4.55 4.88 15.16
CA LEU A 108 4.75 6.24 14.65
C LEU A 108 4.95 6.19 13.12
N LEU A 109 5.94 5.43 12.65
CA LEU A 109 6.23 5.28 11.22
C LEU A 109 5.04 4.72 10.42
N ALA A 110 4.30 3.77 10.99
CA ALA A 110 3.12 3.19 10.36
C ALA A 110 1.95 4.18 10.21
N SER A 111 1.87 5.19 11.09
CA SER A 111 0.80 6.20 11.09
C SER A 111 1.18 7.51 10.41
N MET A 112 2.47 7.84 10.33
CA MET A 112 2.94 9.12 9.78
C MET A 112 2.54 9.39 8.33
N PRO A 113 2.62 8.43 7.37
CA PRO A 113 2.24 8.69 5.98
C PRO A 113 0.82 9.23 5.83
N ILE A 114 -0.14 8.62 6.54
CA ILE A 114 -1.55 9.02 6.47
C ILE A 114 -1.86 10.27 7.31
N LEU A 115 -1.25 10.39 8.49
CA LEU A 115 -1.43 11.59 9.34
C LEU A 115 -0.75 12.82 8.72
N GLY A 116 0.34 12.63 7.97
CA GLY A 116 1.03 13.69 7.25
C GLY A 116 0.13 14.40 6.24
N ILE A 117 -0.74 13.65 5.56
CA ILE A 117 -1.76 14.22 4.66
C ILE A 117 -2.68 15.16 5.44
N SER A 118 -3.22 14.71 6.58
CA SER A 118 -4.08 15.57 7.40
C SER A 118 -3.33 16.83 7.86
N VAL A 119 -2.11 16.67 8.37
CA VAL A 119 -1.29 17.80 8.87
C VAL A 119 -1.01 18.83 7.77
N ASP A 120 -0.70 18.39 6.56
CA ASP A 120 -0.48 19.27 5.40
C ASP A 120 -1.78 19.96 4.96
N VAL A 121 -2.88 19.20 4.93
CA VAL A 121 -4.20 19.70 4.54
C VAL A 121 -4.74 20.76 5.53
N PHE A 122 -4.38 20.66 6.81
CA PHE A 122 -4.63 21.71 7.82
C PHE A 122 -3.65 22.89 7.74
N GLY A 123 -2.64 22.85 6.86
CA GLY A 123 -1.64 23.90 6.70
C GLY A 123 -0.65 23.99 7.87
N LEU A 124 -0.51 22.93 8.67
CA LEU A 124 0.33 22.94 9.86
C LEU A 124 1.80 22.70 9.51
N VAL A 125 2.07 21.61 8.78
CA VAL A 125 3.42 21.25 8.32
C VAL A 125 3.32 20.64 6.93
N PRO A 126 4.09 21.12 5.94
CA PRO A 126 4.12 20.54 4.61
C PRO A 126 4.52 19.05 4.60
N GLN A 127 3.85 18.23 3.78
CA GLN A 127 4.11 16.80 3.74
C GLN A 127 5.51 16.46 3.22
N ASN A 128 6.13 17.31 2.38
CA ASN A 128 7.50 17.13 1.92
C ASN A 128 8.54 17.23 3.06
N VAL A 129 8.25 18.01 4.10
CA VAL A 129 9.12 18.07 5.30
C VAL A 129 8.93 16.81 6.14
N THR A 130 7.67 16.42 6.38
CA THR A 130 7.38 15.21 7.17
C THR A 130 7.85 13.93 6.47
N SER A 131 7.82 13.88 5.13
CA SER A 131 8.27 12.72 4.36
C SER A 131 9.77 12.47 4.51
N VAL A 132 10.59 13.53 4.54
CA VAL A 132 12.04 13.41 4.82
C VAL A 132 12.29 12.83 6.21
N VAL A 133 11.53 13.28 7.22
CA VAL A 133 11.62 12.74 8.59
C VAL A 133 11.22 11.27 8.61
N VAL A 134 10.12 10.90 7.95
CA VAL A 134 9.67 9.49 7.82
C VAL A 134 10.76 8.63 7.18
N ILE A 135 11.35 9.08 6.07
CA ILE A 135 12.41 8.34 5.37
C ILE A 135 13.62 8.13 6.28
N ALA A 136 14.06 9.18 6.99
CA ALA A 136 15.19 9.08 7.93
C ALA A 136 14.89 8.10 9.07
N LEU A 137 13.69 8.17 9.66
CA LEU A 137 13.26 7.25 10.73
C LEU A 137 13.10 5.81 10.23
N CYS A 138 12.63 5.62 8.99
CA CYS A 138 12.59 4.31 8.34
C CYS A 138 13.99 3.73 8.14
N ALA A 139 14.98 4.55 7.77
CA ALA A 139 16.38 4.12 7.67
C ALA A 139 16.94 3.69 9.03
N VAL A 140 16.64 4.45 10.10
CA VAL A 140 17.01 4.08 11.49
C VAL A 140 16.36 2.75 11.88
N LEU A 141 15.06 2.59 11.64
CA LEU A 141 14.37 1.33 11.92
C LEU A 141 14.95 0.16 11.10
N GLY A 142 15.27 0.39 9.83
CA GLY A 142 15.94 -0.60 8.97
C GLY A 142 17.29 -1.03 9.53
N ALA A 143 18.11 -0.09 10.01
CA ALA A 143 19.37 -0.39 10.68
C ALA A 143 19.13 -1.19 11.98
N LEU A 144 18.15 -0.82 12.80
CA LEU A 144 17.78 -1.59 14.00
C LEU A 144 17.34 -3.01 13.66
N ILE A 145 16.60 -3.23 12.57
CA ILE A 145 16.20 -4.57 12.13
C ILE A 145 17.42 -5.38 11.67
N ALA A 146 18.33 -4.75 10.92
CA ALA A 146 19.52 -5.41 10.39
C ALA A 146 20.52 -5.82 11.49
N PHE A 147 20.76 -4.93 12.46
CA PHE A 147 21.79 -5.12 13.48
C PHE A 147 21.26 -5.66 14.82
N ALA A 148 19.99 -5.41 15.12
CA ALA A 148 19.33 -5.83 16.37
C ALA A 148 17.94 -6.41 16.09
N PRO A 149 17.83 -7.55 15.37
CA PRO A 149 16.54 -8.12 15.00
C PRO A 149 15.69 -8.47 16.22
N HIS A 150 14.40 -8.14 16.15
CA HIS A 150 13.43 -8.40 17.21
C HIS A 150 12.18 -9.08 16.66
N ARG A 151 11.54 -9.95 17.45
CA ARG A 151 10.42 -10.79 16.95
C ARG A 151 9.26 -10.00 16.33
N ILE A 152 9.00 -8.79 16.81
CA ILE A 152 7.95 -7.93 16.26
C ILE A 152 8.19 -7.54 14.80
N ASP A 153 9.44 -7.59 14.32
CA ASP A 153 9.80 -7.24 12.95
C ASP A 153 9.16 -8.19 11.93
N MET A 154 8.96 -9.46 12.31
CA MET A 154 8.27 -10.43 11.46
C MET A 154 6.77 -10.13 11.36
N ILE A 155 6.17 -9.63 12.44
CA ILE A 155 4.78 -9.17 12.43
C ILE A 155 4.65 -7.92 11.59
N MET A 156 5.59 -6.98 11.74
CA MET A 156 5.68 -5.76 10.95
C MET A 156 5.82 -6.08 9.46
N GLY A 157 6.78 -6.93 9.06
CA GLY A 157 6.98 -7.28 7.66
C GLY A 157 5.76 -7.94 7.02
N ARG A 158 5.05 -8.82 7.75
CA ARG A 158 3.79 -9.39 7.26
C ARG A 158 2.67 -8.35 7.16
N GLY A 159 2.55 -7.46 8.15
CA GLY A 159 1.61 -6.36 8.12
C GLY A 159 1.85 -5.43 6.94
N LEU A 160 3.11 -5.08 6.67
CA LEU A 160 3.51 -4.24 5.54
C LEU A 160 3.07 -4.88 4.21
N ILE A 161 3.44 -6.14 3.96
CA ILE A 161 3.08 -6.85 2.73
C ILE A 161 1.56 -7.00 2.61
N ALA A 162 0.88 -7.39 3.68
CA ALA A 162 -0.58 -7.54 3.69
C ALA A 162 -1.29 -6.22 3.39
N GLY A 163 -0.82 -5.12 3.97
CA GLY A 163 -1.32 -3.77 3.74
C GLY A 163 -1.09 -3.30 2.30
N MET A 164 0.10 -3.53 1.73
CA MET A 164 0.39 -3.24 0.33
C MET A 164 -0.55 -4.00 -0.61
N VAL A 165 -0.73 -5.31 -0.39
CA VAL A 165 -1.64 -6.13 -1.20
C VAL A 165 -3.08 -5.67 -1.06
N ALA A 166 -3.55 -5.39 0.16
CA ALA A 166 -4.89 -4.85 0.39
C ALA A 166 -5.09 -3.49 -0.32
N CYS A 167 -4.07 -2.64 -0.32
CA CYS A 167 -4.09 -1.36 -1.00
C CYS A 167 -4.13 -1.50 -2.52
N ILE A 168 -3.42 -2.46 -3.11
CA ILE A 168 -3.48 -2.74 -4.55
C ILE A 168 -4.89 -3.20 -4.95
N VAL A 169 -5.50 -4.10 -4.18
CA VAL A 169 -6.88 -4.59 -4.47
C VAL A 169 -7.91 -3.48 -4.28
N TYR A 170 -7.76 -2.65 -3.24
CA TYR A 170 -8.54 -1.42 -3.06
C TYR A 170 -8.41 -0.52 -4.29
N ASP A 171 -7.18 -0.28 -4.75
CA ASP A 171 -6.91 0.68 -5.82
C ASP A 171 -7.42 0.17 -7.16
N ALA A 172 -7.47 -1.14 -7.40
CA ALA A 172 -8.11 -1.69 -8.60
C ALA A 172 -9.59 -1.26 -8.71
N ALA A 173 -10.34 -1.32 -7.60
CA ALA A 173 -11.72 -0.86 -7.56
C ALA A 173 -11.81 0.68 -7.68
N ARG A 174 -10.92 1.40 -7.01
CA ARG A 174 -10.86 2.88 -7.08
C ARG A 174 -10.54 3.38 -8.49
N LEU A 175 -9.50 2.85 -9.12
CA LEU A 175 -9.04 3.24 -10.46
C LEU A 175 -10.09 2.93 -11.51
N PHE A 176 -10.85 1.85 -11.34
CA PHE A 176 -12.02 1.61 -12.18
C PHE A 176 -13.06 2.74 -12.04
N ALA A 177 -13.39 3.15 -10.81
CA ALA A 177 -14.31 4.26 -10.57
C ALA A 177 -13.79 5.61 -11.12
N VAL A 178 -12.47 5.83 -11.07
CA VAL A 178 -11.82 7.04 -11.59
C VAL A 178 -11.77 7.05 -13.12
N HIS A 179 -11.19 6.04 -13.74
CA HIS A 179 -10.87 6.07 -15.17
C HIS A 179 -11.93 5.45 -16.08
N VAL A 180 -12.77 4.54 -15.57
CA VAL A 180 -13.82 3.90 -16.36
C VAL A 180 -15.17 4.55 -16.13
N LEU A 181 -15.52 4.83 -14.88
CA LEU A 181 -16.83 5.41 -14.53
C LEU A 181 -16.82 6.94 -14.45
N GLY A 182 -15.64 7.58 -14.34
CA GLY A 182 -15.53 9.04 -14.23
C GLY A 182 -16.18 9.62 -12.98
N LEU A 183 -16.31 8.83 -11.90
CA LEU A 183 -17.06 9.22 -10.70
C LEU A 183 -16.23 10.02 -9.69
N MET A 184 -14.90 10.03 -9.84
CA MET A 184 -13.98 10.70 -8.93
C MET A 184 -12.66 11.03 -9.63
N GLY A 185 -11.99 12.11 -9.23
CA GLY A 185 -10.64 12.44 -9.69
C GLY A 185 -9.54 11.56 -9.07
N ASP A 186 -8.40 11.44 -9.74
CA ASP A 186 -7.23 10.76 -9.17
C ASP A 186 -6.49 11.69 -8.18
N PHE A 187 -6.68 11.47 -6.88
CA PHE A 187 -5.96 12.17 -5.80
C PHE A 187 -4.47 11.76 -5.68
N ILE A 188 -4.06 10.61 -6.21
CA ILE A 188 -2.71 10.06 -5.94
C ILE A 188 -1.58 10.95 -6.49
N PRO A 189 -1.68 11.54 -7.70
CA PRO A 189 -0.71 12.54 -8.16
C PRO A 189 -0.64 13.79 -7.29
N VAL A 190 -1.77 14.23 -6.72
CA VAL A 190 -1.80 15.38 -5.79
C VAL A 190 -1.06 15.03 -4.51
N MET A 191 -1.32 13.87 -3.93
CA MET A 191 -0.58 13.37 -2.77
C MET A 191 0.92 13.26 -3.05
N GLY A 192 1.30 12.78 -4.23
CA GLY A 192 2.70 12.75 -4.64
C GLY A 192 3.34 14.13 -4.76
N SER A 193 2.55 15.14 -5.12
CA SER A 193 2.98 16.55 -5.13
C SER A 193 3.19 17.07 -3.71
N PHE A 194 2.38 16.64 -2.74
CA PHE A 194 2.61 16.97 -1.32
C PHE A 194 3.93 16.38 -0.81
N VAL A 195 4.24 15.13 -1.19
CA VAL A 195 5.48 14.44 -0.77
C VAL A 195 6.73 15.03 -1.41
N THR A 196 6.67 15.38 -2.69
CA THR A 196 7.81 15.92 -3.45
C THR A 196 8.00 17.43 -3.28
N GLY A 197 6.93 18.16 -2.97
CA GLY A 197 6.90 19.62 -3.08
C GLY A 197 6.84 20.11 -4.53
N GLU A 198 6.63 19.23 -5.52
CA GLU A 198 6.62 19.54 -6.95
C GLU A 198 5.27 19.21 -7.59
N PRO A 199 4.36 20.20 -7.73
CA PRO A 199 3.05 19.98 -8.32
C PRO A 199 3.10 19.60 -9.81
N GLY A 200 2.25 18.64 -10.21
CA GLY A 200 1.95 18.39 -11.62
C GLY A 200 3.05 17.75 -12.46
N THR A 201 4.06 17.15 -11.83
CA THR A 201 5.14 16.44 -12.54
C THR A 201 4.83 14.93 -12.68
N ALA A 202 5.38 14.29 -13.71
CA ALA A 202 5.29 12.83 -13.82
C ALA A 202 6.01 12.12 -12.65
N GLY A 203 7.07 12.76 -12.12
CA GLY A 203 7.77 12.30 -10.93
C GLY A 203 6.88 12.30 -9.68
N SER A 204 6.08 13.35 -9.49
CA SER A 204 5.17 13.42 -8.35
C SER A 204 4.07 12.36 -8.44
N ALA A 205 3.53 12.07 -9.64
CA ALA A 205 2.60 10.94 -9.82
C ALA A 205 3.21 9.59 -9.40
N ALA A 206 4.43 9.29 -9.83
CA ALA A 206 5.12 8.05 -9.47
C ALA A 206 5.38 7.96 -7.96
N VAL A 207 5.88 9.05 -7.35
CA VAL A 207 6.10 9.13 -5.90
C VAL A 207 4.79 8.96 -5.14
N GLY A 208 3.69 9.54 -5.64
CA GLY A 208 2.35 9.37 -5.07
C GLY A 208 1.95 7.91 -4.95
N TYR A 209 2.08 7.12 -6.03
CA TYR A 209 1.73 5.69 -5.98
C TYR A 209 2.67 4.87 -5.09
N VAL A 210 3.97 5.19 -5.06
CA VAL A 210 4.92 4.54 -4.14
C VAL A 210 4.55 4.83 -2.68
N TRP A 211 4.27 6.10 -2.37
CA TRP A 211 3.84 6.54 -1.05
C TRP A 211 2.52 5.90 -0.64
N ARG A 212 1.58 5.79 -1.57
CA ARG A 212 0.26 5.18 -1.37
C ARG A 212 0.38 3.72 -0.96
N TYR A 213 1.18 2.93 -1.67
CA TYR A 213 1.27 1.50 -1.42
C TYR A 213 2.16 1.17 -0.22
N ILE A 214 3.36 1.75 -0.16
CA ILE A 214 4.35 1.42 0.88
C ILE A 214 4.06 2.21 2.16
N GLY A 215 3.81 3.51 2.04
CA GLY A 215 3.54 4.42 3.14
C GLY A 215 2.15 4.18 3.74
N ASP A 216 1.09 4.52 3.01
CA ASP A 216 -0.28 4.45 3.56
C ASP A 216 -0.74 2.99 3.71
N GLY A 217 -0.82 2.24 2.61
CA GLY A 217 -1.30 0.87 2.61
C GLY A 217 -0.48 -0.04 3.52
N GLY A 218 0.84 -0.04 3.32
CA GLY A 218 1.80 -0.78 4.13
C GLY A 218 1.78 -0.35 5.60
N GLY A 219 1.82 0.95 5.88
CA GLY A 219 1.76 1.49 7.25
C GLY A 219 0.48 1.08 7.98
N LEU A 220 -0.69 1.21 7.35
CA LEU A 220 -1.96 0.76 7.92
C LEU A 220 -1.98 -0.75 8.20
N GLY A 221 -1.40 -1.56 7.31
CA GLY A 221 -1.25 -2.99 7.52
C GLY A 221 -0.36 -3.31 8.72
N VAL A 222 0.78 -2.62 8.87
CA VAL A 222 1.66 -2.72 10.05
C VAL A 222 0.90 -2.35 11.32
N ALA A 223 0.24 -1.19 11.34
CA ALA A 223 -0.49 -0.69 12.48
C ALA A 223 -1.57 -1.68 12.93
N PHE A 224 -2.38 -2.20 11.99
CA PHE A 224 -3.39 -3.20 12.29
C PHE A 224 -2.79 -4.47 12.86
N PHE A 225 -1.76 -5.05 12.23
CA PHE A 225 -1.14 -6.31 12.68
C PHE A 225 -0.58 -6.16 14.09
N VAL A 226 0.18 -5.10 14.35
CA VAL A 226 0.77 -4.84 15.66
C VAL A 226 -0.32 -4.70 16.73
N VAL A 227 -1.35 -3.88 16.48
CA VAL A 227 -2.47 -3.69 17.41
C VAL A 227 -3.25 -4.99 17.60
N ALA A 228 -3.52 -5.74 16.54
CA ALA A 228 -4.26 -6.99 16.60
C ALA A 228 -3.55 -8.04 17.46
N PHE A 229 -2.24 -8.21 17.30
CA PHE A 229 -1.44 -9.10 18.14
C PHE A 229 -1.34 -8.59 19.59
N ALA A 230 -1.14 -7.28 19.79
CA ALA A 230 -1.07 -6.69 21.12
C ALA A 230 -2.38 -6.87 21.91
N LEU A 231 -3.54 -6.75 21.25
CA LEU A 231 -4.85 -6.94 21.85
C LEU A 231 -5.25 -8.43 21.98
N GLY A 232 -4.61 -9.33 21.23
CA GLY A 232 -4.93 -10.76 21.24
C GLY A 232 -6.04 -11.15 20.26
N ILE A 233 -6.29 -10.32 19.24
CA ILE A 233 -7.24 -10.59 18.15
C ILE A 233 -6.79 -11.80 17.32
N ASP A 234 -5.49 -12.12 17.33
CA ASP A 234 -4.93 -13.32 16.72
C ASP A 234 -5.56 -14.62 17.27
N ARG A 235 -6.11 -14.58 18.49
CA ARG A 235 -6.77 -15.70 19.19
C ARG A 235 -8.29 -15.74 18.99
N TRP A 236 -8.87 -14.72 18.36
CA TRP A 236 -10.31 -14.67 18.12
C TRP A 236 -10.71 -15.63 16.98
N LYS A 237 -12.00 -15.97 16.91
CA LYS A 237 -12.56 -16.69 15.76
C LYS A 237 -12.30 -15.91 14.46
N ASN A 238 -12.11 -16.62 13.36
CA ASN A 238 -11.75 -16.03 12.06
C ASN A 238 -12.66 -14.86 11.66
N VAL A 239 -13.98 -15.04 11.80
CA VAL A 239 -14.98 -14.00 11.47
C VAL A 239 -14.73 -12.71 12.25
N TYR A 240 -14.55 -12.78 13.56
CA TYR A 240 -14.33 -11.60 14.40
C TYR A 240 -13.00 -10.91 14.11
N ALA A 241 -11.97 -11.66 13.74
CA ALA A 241 -10.69 -11.06 13.38
C ALA A 241 -10.74 -10.34 12.02
N VAL A 242 -11.49 -10.88 11.04
CA VAL A 242 -11.74 -10.18 9.77
C VAL A 242 -12.60 -8.94 10.01
N LEU A 243 -13.66 -9.06 10.80
CA LEU A 243 -14.49 -7.91 11.17
C LEU A 243 -13.70 -6.83 11.91
N ALA A 244 -12.73 -7.20 12.74
CA ALA A 244 -11.84 -6.24 13.38
C ALA A 244 -10.96 -5.47 12.36
N ALA A 245 -10.49 -6.14 11.31
CA ALA A 245 -9.75 -5.49 10.22
C ALA A 245 -10.64 -4.53 9.42
N VAL A 246 -11.89 -4.94 9.12
CA VAL A 246 -12.88 -4.08 8.47
C VAL A 246 -13.22 -2.87 9.34
N ALA A 247 -13.48 -3.08 10.64
CA ALA A 247 -13.74 -1.99 11.58
C ALA A 247 -12.55 -1.03 11.69
N PHE A 248 -11.32 -1.54 11.68
CA PHE A 248 -10.11 -0.72 11.63
C PHE A 248 -9.99 0.08 10.33
N ALA A 249 -10.37 -0.50 9.18
CA ALA A 249 -10.34 0.19 7.88
C ALA A 249 -11.46 1.25 7.74
N VAL A 250 -12.58 1.06 8.42
CA VAL A 250 -13.72 2.00 8.31
C VAL A 250 -13.65 3.10 9.36
N PHE A 251 -13.35 2.77 10.62
CA PHE A 251 -13.51 3.72 11.71
C PHE A 251 -12.31 4.69 11.84
N PRO A 252 -11.11 4.27 12.26
CA PRO A 252 -10.01 5.22 12.43
C PRO A 252 -9.43 5.75 11.10
N THR A 253 -9.60 5.02 9.98
CA THR A 253 -8.98 5.37 8.69
C THR A 253 -9.94 6.08 7.75
N TRP A 254 -11.00 5.41 7.28
CA TRP A 254 -11.97 6.08 6.40
C TRP A 254 -12.67 7.25 7.09
N ALA A 255 -13.23 7.06 8.30
CA ALA A 255 -13.93 8.15 8.97
C ALA A 255 -12.95 9.28 9.36
N GLY A 256 -11.71 8.95 9.74
CA GLY A 256 -10.65 9.94 9.98
C GLY A 256 -10.32 10.78 8.75
N LEU A 257 -10.28 10.16 7.57
CA LEU A 257 -10.15 10.85 6.30
C LEU A 257 -11.37 11.75 6.02
N MET A 258 -12.59 11.26 6.20
CA MET A 258 -13.81 12.07 6.01
C MET A 258 -13.83 13.29 6.93
N VAL A 259 -13.45 13.10 8.19
CA VAL A 259 -13.33 14.19 9.18
C VAL A 259 -12.25 15.19 8.75
N THR A 260 -11.11 14.72 8.23
CA THR A 260 -10.06 15.60 7.70
C THR A 260 -10.59 16.45 6.54
N VAL A 261 -11.24 15.84 5.56
CA VAL A 261 -11.78 16.57 4.40
C VAL A 261 -12.86 17.57 4.82
N ALA A 262 -13.74 17.19 5.75
CA ALA A 262 -14.84 18.03 6.20
C ALA A 262 -14.42 19.20 7.10
N LEU A 263 -13.36 19.03 7.90
CA LEU A 263 -12.93 20.04 8.88
C LEU A 263 -11.78 20.92 8.39
N ALA A 264 -10.97 20.46 7.44
CA ALA A 264 -9.84 21.24 6.97
C ALA A 264 -10.29 22.38 6.05
N PRO A 265 -9.70 23.60 6.19
CA PRO A 265 -10.15 24.78 5.44
C PRO A 265 -10.17 24.61 3.91
N ARG A 266 -9.28 23.75 3.36
CA ARG A 266 -9.20 23.43 1.93
C ARG A 266 -9.32 21.93 1.67
N GLY A 267 -9.95 21.17 2.56
CA GLY A 267 -10.02 19.71 2.48
C GLY A 267 -10.63 19.22 1.17
N GLU A 268 -11.80 19.77 0.81
CA GLU A 268 -12.49 19.39 -0.43
C GLU A 268 -11.75 19.80 -1.71
N GLU A 269 -11.08 20.97 -1.67
CA GLU A 269 -10.31 21.49 -2.80
C GLU A 269 -9.04 20.68 -3.07
N MET A 270 -8.35 20.27 -2.00
CA MET A 270 -7.05 19.61 -2.08
C MET A 270 -7.15 18.09 -2.20
N MET A 271 -8.24 17.49 -1.74
CA MET A 271 -8.40 16.03 -1.74
C MET A 271 -9.47 15.58 -2.74
N PHE A 272 -10.73 15.83 -2.40
CA PHE A 272 -11.88 15.53 -3.25
C PHE A 272 -13.16 16.16 -2.66
N PRO A 273 -14.13 16.52 -3.52
CA PRO A 273 -15.41 17.05 -3.07
C PRO A 273 -16.18 16.00 -2.26
N LEU A 274 -16.87 16.42 -1.20
CA LEU A 274 -17.71 15.54 -0.39
C LEU A 274 -19.10 15.45 -1.01
N ASN A 275 -19.33 14.39 -1.79
CA ASN A 275 -20.63 14.07 -2.36
C ASN A 275 -20.94 12.58 -2.19
N VAL A 276 -22.18 12.20 -2.50
CA VAL A 276 -22.63 10.81 -2.32
C VAL A 276 -21.74 9.81 -3.08
N ALA A 277 -21.27 10.16 -4.28
CA ALA A 277 -20.43 9.27 -5.09
C ALA A 277 -19.04 9.07 -4.45
N THR A 278 -18.35 10.15 -4.07
CA THR A 278 -17.00 10.08 -3.47
C THR A 278 -17.03 9.39 -2.10
N VAL A 279 -18.03 9.72 -1.27
CA VAL A 279 -18.26 9.05 0.02
C VAL A 279 -18.49 7.55 -0.17
N THR A 280 -19.35 7.16 -1.13
CA THR A 280 -19.65 5.75 -1.39
C THR A 280 -18.43 4.99 -1.94
N ILE A 281 -17.73 5.55 -2.92
CA ILE A 281 -16.56 4.91 -3.54
C ILE A 281 -15.43 4.74 -2.52
N THR A 282 -15.13 5.78 -1.74
CA THR A 282 -14.09 5.70 -0.72
C THR A 282 -14.46 4.70 0.38
N LEU A 283 -15.72 4.64 0.80
CA LEU A 283 -16.19 3.66 1.78
C LEU A 283 -16.07 2.23 1.25
N VAL A 284 -16.56 1.98 0.03
CA VAL A 284 -16.46 0.66 -0.63
C VAL A 284 -15.02 0.22 -0.74
N GLY A 285 -14.13 1.13 -1.13
CA GLY A 285 -12.69 0.87 -1.11
C GLY A 285 -12.25 0.38 0.27
N HIS A 286 -12.54 1.12 1.35
CA HIS A 286 -12.05 0.77 2.68
C HIS A 286 -12.64 -0.55 3.20
N LEU A 287 -13.86 -0.89 2.81
CA LEU A 287 -14.43 -2.22 3.04
C LEU A 287 -13.62 -3.32 2.35
N ILE A 288 -13.23 -3.11 1.08
CA ILE A 288 -12.35 -4.02 0.33
C ILE A 288 -10.99 -4.13 1.01
N PHE A 289 -10.37 -3.01 1.36
CA PHE A 289 -9.07 -2.99 2.05
C PHE A 289 -9.13 -3.77 3.37
N GLY A 290 -10.10 -3.47 4.23
CA GLY A 290 -10.26 -4.15 5.51
C GLY A 290 -10.55 -5.64 5.36
N LEU A 291 -11.34 -6.04 4.36
CA LEU A 291 -11.61 -7.45 4.06
C LEU A 291 -10.32 -8.18 3.64
N VAL A 292 -9.59 -7.65 2.65
CA VAL A 292 -8.35 -8.27 2.15
C VAL A 292 -7.29 -8.32 3.25
N LEU A 293 -7.12 -7.24 4.01
CA LEU A 293 -6.21 -7.19 5.14
C LEU A 293 -6.58 -8.22 6.22
N GLY A 294 -7.87 -8.34 6.55
CA GLY A 294 -8.38 -9.35 7.49
C GLY A 294 -8.13 -10.77 7.01
N LEU A 295 -8.36 -11.06 5.73
CA LEU A 295 -8.08 -12.37 5.13
C LEU A 295 -6.58 -12.68 5.14
N ALA A 296 -5.72 -11.70 4.83
CA ALA A 296 -4.27 -11.85 4.94
C ALA A 296 -3.84 -12.09 6.39
N PHE A 297 -4.47 -11.41 7.36
CA PHE A 297 -4.24 -11.64 8.78
C PHE A 297 -4.61 -13.06 9.21
N LEU A 298 -5.61 -13.70 8.61
CA LEU A 298 -5.91 -15.13 8.86
C LEU A 298 -4.77 -16.07 8.45
N LYS A 299 -3.89 -15.65 7.53
CA LYS A 299 -2.73 -16.44 7.08
C LYS A 299 -1.50 -16.25 7.97
N ALA A 300 -1.52 -15.27 8.87
CA ALA A 300 -0.43 -15.07 9.82
C ALA A 300 -0.38 -16.22 10.85
N PRO A 301 0.78 -16.51 11.45
CA PRO A 301 0.88 -17.45 12.57
C PRO A 301 0.04 -16.97 13.76
N ARG A 302 -1.10 -17.61 13.98
CA ARG A 302 -2.16 -17.19 14.91
C ARG A 302 -2.48 -18.25 15.94
N GLY A 303 -2.96 -17.82 17.10
CA GLY A 303 -3.35 -18.68 18.21
C GLY A 303 -2.23 -18.91 19.21
N ARG A 304 -2.56 -19.46 20.39
CA ARG A 304 -1.66 -19.50 21.56
C ARG A 304 -0.30 -20.16 21.30
N GLU A 305 -0.26 -21.17 20.43
CA GLU A 305 0.96 -21.96 20.17
C GLU A 305 1.78 -21.43 18.98
N ARG A 306 1.15 -20.68 18.07
CA ARG A 306 1.78 -20.21 16.82
C ARG A 306 1.97 -18.71 16.78
N SER A 307 1.45 -17.96 17.74
CA SER A 307 1.60 -16.51 17.81
C SER A 307 3.07 -16.13 17.98
N GLU A 308 3.55 -15.28 17.09
CA GLU A 308 4.92 -14.74 17.16
C GLU A 308 5.03 -13.56 18.12
N TRP A 309 3.90 -13.10 18.67
CA TRP A 309 3.86 -12.01 19.62
C TRP A 309 4.62 -12.38 20.91
N PRO A 310 5.65 -11.61 21.29
CA PRO A 310 6.56 -12.02 22.37
C PRO A 310 5.96 -11.87 23.78
N TRP A 311 4.82 -11.17 23.93
CA TRP A 311 4.25 -10.83 25.23
C TRP A 311 2.83 -11.37 25.41
N PRO A 312 2.32 -11.46 26.66
CA PRO A 312 0.90 -11.72 26.88
C PRO A 312 0.02 -10.61 26.25
N PRO A 313 -1.10 -10.96 25.59
CA PRO A 313 -2.03 -9.97 25.08
C PRO A 313 -2.59 -9.07 26.18
N LEU A 314 -2.88 -7.82 25.84
CA LEU A 314 -3.38 -6.82 26.78
C LEU A 314 -4.70 -7.26 27.42
N PHE A 315 -5.65 -7.82 26.65
CA PHE A 315 -6.94 -8.27 27.19
C PHE A 315 -6.83 -9.46 28.15
N GLU A 316 -5.93 -10.41 27.89
CA GLU A 316 -5.69 -11.51 28.83
C GLU A 316 -5.00 -11.03 30.11
N SER A 317 -4.02 -10.12 29.98
CA SER A 317 -3.33 -9.54 31.14
C SER A 317 -4.28 -8.73 32.02
N ALA A 318 -5.29 -8.07 31.43
CA ALA A 318 -6.29 -7.29 32.16
C ALA A 318 -7.26 -8.19 32.94
N GLN A 319 -7.74 -9.29 32.33
CA GLN A 319 -8.60 -10.27 33.01
C GLN A 319 -7.84 -10.97 34.14
N ALA A 320 -6.60 -11.42 33.90
CA ALA A 320 -5.76 -12.02 34.93
C ALA A 320 -5.52 -11.05 36.11
N LYS A 321 -5.23 -9.77 35.82
CA LYS A 321 -5.09 -8.74 36.87
C LYS A 321 -6.39 -8.51 37.65
N ARG A 322 -7.56 -8.55 37.00
CA ARG A 322 -8.86 -8.44 37.70
C ARG A 322 -9.10 -9.62 38.63
N VAL A 323 -8.81 -10.85 38.18
CA VAL A 323 -8.95 -12.05 39.02
C VAL A 323 -8.01 -12.00 40.22
N ILE A 324 -6.74 -11.63 40.03
CA ILE A 324 -5.77 -11.48 41.13
C ILE A 324 -6.22 -10.42 42.14
N ARG A 325 -6.73 -9.27 41.67
CA ARG A 325 -7.27 -8.23 42.57
C ARG A 325 -8.50 -8.71 43.32
N ALA A 326 -9.41 -9.43 42.66
CA ALA A 326 -10.60 -9.99 43.30
C ALA A 326 -10.21 -11.02 44.37
N TYR A 327 -9.29 -11.93 44.05
CA TYR A 327 -8.78 -12.93 44.99
C TYR A 327 -8.14 -12.27 46.22
N LYS A 328 -7.23 -11.29 46.04
CA LYS A 328 -6.67 -10.51 47.16
C LYS A 328 -7.73 -9.83 48.01
N ARG A 329 -8.83 -9.36 47.39
CA ARG A 329 -9.94 -8.72 48.10
C ARG A 329 -10.77 -9.73 48.91
N PHE A 330 -10.83 -10.99 48.48
CA PHE A 330 -11.48 -12.07 49.23
C PHE A 330 -10.60 -12.62 50.35
N THR A 331 -9.29 -12.73 50.14
CA THR A 331 -8.36 -13.26 51.15
C THR A 331 -7.95 -12.26 52.23
N HIS A 332 -8.20 -10.96 52.01
CA HIS A 332 -7.94 -9.89 53.01
C HIS A 332 -9.23 -9.31 53.63
N ARG A 333 -10.35 -10.04 53.61
CA ARG A 333 -11.46 -9.71 54.50
C ARG A 333 -11.17 -10.30 55.89
N PRO A 334 -11.17 -9.47 56.95
CA PRO A 334 -10.92 -9.92 58.32
C PRO A 334 -12.00 -10.90 58.82
#